data_AF-A0A6P5ZMY9-F1
#
_entry.id   AF-A0A6P5ZMY9-F1
#
_cell.length_a   1.000
_cell.length_b   1.000
_cell.length_c   1.000
_cell.angle_alpha   90.00
_cell.angle_beta   90.00
_cell.angle_gamma   90.00
#
_symmetry.space_group_name_H-M   'P 1'
#
loop_
_entity.id
_entity.type
_entity.pdbx_description
1 polymer ?
#
loop_
_entity_poly.entity_id
_entity_poly.type
_entity_poly.pdbx_seq_one_letter_code
_entity_poly.pdbx_strand_id
1 'polypeptide(L)'
;MAILNRLPTKDRLKTWGMEVDDKCCLCQREDETREHLFIGCDYSKEIWQKILWMCRIYRGVKNWSEELRWAVSKLKGKALIAIILRLAWNASIYQIWKEWNSKMFQHKEEKTTQVLEHIKDAVRLRLQGLSRIAADPAAIRDAYIYGCKKQLNCCIVAEFC
;
A
#
# COMPACT_ATOMS: atom_id res chain seq x y z
N MET A 1 1.91 6.10 10.19
CA MET A 1 0.77 6.39 11.09
C MET A 1 -0.16 5.19 11.29
N ALA A 2 -0.45 4.38 10.27
CA ALA A 2 -1.26 3.17 10.40
C ALA A 2 -0.70 2.08 11.35
N ILE A 3 0.63 1.95 11.40
CA ILE A 3 1.32 0.98 12.28
C ILE A 3 1.09 1.28 13.78
N LEU A 4 0.72 2.52 14.13
CA LEU A 4 0.54 2.95 15.53
C LEU A 4 -0.90 2.84 16.03
N ASN A 5 -1.82 2.18 15.30
CA ASN A 5 -3.25 2.10 15.66
C ASN A 5 -3.89 3.48 15.91
N ARG A 6 -3.38 4.53 15.27
CA ARG A 6 -3.91 5.91 15.43
C ARG A 6 -4.98 6.28 14.41
N LEU A 7 -5.27 5.39 13.46
CA LEU A 7 -6.34 5.61 12.50
C LEU A 7 -7.69 5.37 13.20
N PRO A 8 -8.67 6.28 13.08
CA PRO A 8 -10.03 5.99 13.52
C PRO A 8 -10.59 4.91 12.61
N THR A 9 -10.77 3.71 13.14
CA THR A 9 -11.59 2.63 12.57
C THR A 9 -12.94 2.61 13.30
N LYS A 10 -13.96 1.94 12.76
CA LYS A 10 -15.27 1.82 13.44
C LYS A 10 -15.15 1.30 14.86
N ASP A 11 -14.25 0.36 15.14
CA ASP A 11 -13.94 -0.11 16.50
C ASP A 11 -13.63 1.03 17.48
N ARG A 12 -12.93 2.06 17.02
CA ARG A 12 -12.59 3.26 17.80
C ARG A 12 -13.77 4.23 17.92
N LEU A 13 -14.57 4.36 16.88
CA LEU A 13 -15.79 5.18 16.90
C LEU A 13 -16.84 4.59 17.86
N LYS A 14 -16.93 3.25 17.96
CA LYS A 14 -17.74 2.57 18.99
C LYS A 14 -17.24 2.86 20.40
N THR A 15 -15.91 2.94 20.60
CA THR A 15 -15.36 3.34 21.91
C THR A 15 -15.72 4.79 22.27
N TRP A 16 -16.12 5.61 21.28
CA TRP A 16 -16.63 6.97 21.47
C TRP A 16 -18.17 7.04 21.53
N GLY A 17 -18.86 5.89 21.60
CA GLY A 17 -20.31 5.83 21.78
C GLY A 17 -21.15 6.01 20.51
N MET A 18 -20.56 5.90 19.32
CA MET A 18 -21.33 5.91 18.07
C MET A 18 -21.87 4.50 17.77
N GLU A 19 -23.18 4.38 17.58
CA GLU A 19 -23.80 3.21 16.94
C GLU A 19 -23.41 3.20 15.46
N VAL A 20 -22.45 2.37 15.11
CA VAL A 20 -22.05 2.17 13.71
C VAL A 20 -22.15 0.69 13.41
N ASP A 21 -22.78 0.36 12.28
CA ASP A 21 -22.93 -1.01 11.78
C ASP A 21 -21.58 -1.74 11.84
N ASP A 22 -21.59 -2.92 12.44
CA ASP A 22 -20.43 -3.78 12.61
C ASP A 22 -19.84 -4.19 11.26
N LYS A 23 -20.61 -4.16 10.17
CA LYS A 23 -20.13 -4.53 8.84
C LYS A 23 -19.09 -3.57 8.27
N CYS A 24 -18.09 -4.16 7.61
CA CYS A 24 -17.05 -3.44 6.88
C CYS A 24 -17.65 -2.51 5.83
N CYS A 25 -17.30 -1.23 5.88
CA CYS A 25 -17.87 -0.24 4.98
C CYS A 25 -17.56 -0.49 3.50
N LEU A 26 -16.44 -1.16 3.24
CA LEU A 26 -15.95 -1.40 1.89
C LEU A 26 -16.65 -2.60 1.23
N CYS A 27 -16.75 -3.75 1.93
CA CYS A 27 -17.32 -4.98 1.36
C CYS A 27 -18.73 -5.34 1.85
N GLN A 28 -19.18 -4.78 2.98
CA GLN A 28 -20.51 -5.04 3.59
C GLN A 28 -20.79 -6.53 3.90
N ARG A 29 -19.75 -7.35 4.10
CA ARG A 29 -19.87 -8.82 4.28
C ARG A 29 -19.50 -9.28 5.69
N GLU A 30 -18.30 -8.93 6.12
CA GLU A 30 -17.75 -9.30 7.42
C GLU A 30 -17.69 -8.09 8.35
N ASP A 31 -17.48 -8.37 9.63
CA ASP A 31 -17.36 -7.32 10.63
C ASP A 31 -16.04 -6.57 10.47
N GLU A 32 -16.10 -5.27 10.65
CA GLU A 32 -15.00 -4.36 10.42
C GLU A 32 -14.01 -4.41 11.57
N THR A 33 -12.91 -5.13 11.36
CA THR A 33 -11.71 -5.04 12.18
C THR A 33 -10.60 -4.34 11.40
N ARG A 34 -9.54 -3.89 12.07
CA ARG A 34 -8.33 -3.37 11.40
C ARG A 34 -7.77 -4.38 10.40
N GLU A 35 -7.67 -5.64 10.80
CA GLU A 35 -7.15 -6.75 10.01
C GLU A 35 -8.00 -6.95 8.77
N HIS A 36 -9.33 -6.96 8.95
CA HIS A 36 -10.28 -7.04 7.85
C HIS A 36 -10.13 -5.83 6.93
N LEU A 37 -10.18 -4.60 7.44
CA LEU A 37 -10.12 -3.38 6.64
C LEU A 37 -8.90 -3.33 5.71
N PHE A 38 -7.71 -3.68 6.19
CA PHE A 38 -6.49 -3.50 5.39
C PHE A 38 -6.07 -4.72 4.56
N ILE A 39 -6.38 -5.95 5.00
CA ILE A 39 -5.93 -7.18 4.30
C ILE A 39 -7.02 -8.26 4.23
N GLY A 40 -8.01 -8.29 5.12
CA GLY A 40 -9.06 -9.32 5.09
C GLY A 40 -10.19 -9.03 4.08
N CYS A 41 -10.47 -7.75 3.82
CA CYS A 41 -11.53 -7.27 2.96
C CYS A 41 -11.23 -7.57 1.50
N ASP A 42 -12.20 -8.10 0.76
CA ASP A 42 -12.06 -8.43 -0.67
C ASP A 42 -11.55 -7.23 -1.50
N TYR A 43 -12.07 -6.03 -1.21
CA TYR A 43 -11.63 -4.79 -1.84
C TYR A 43 -10.13 -4.50 -1.60
N SER A 44 -9.71 -4.56 -0.34
CA SER A 44 -8.33 -4.28 0.06
C SER A 44 -7.36 -5.38 -0.41
N LYS A 45 -7.81 -6.65 -0.39
CA LYS A 45 -7.08 -7.79 -0.96
C LYS A 45 -6.81 -7.59 -2.44
N GLU A 46 -7.83 -7.17 -3.19
CA GLU A 46 -7.70 -6.94 -4.64
C GLU A 46 -6.64 -5.86 -4.94
N ILE A 47 -6.67 -4.75 -4.21
CA ILE A 47 -5.67 -3.67 -4.31
C ILE A 47 -4.27 -4.23 -4.05
N TRP A 48 -4.10 -4.93 -2.93
CA TRP A 48 -2.80 -5.44 -2.53
C TRP A 48 -2.27 -6.51 -3.50
N GLN A 49 -3.14 -7.39 -3.99
CA GLN A 49 -2.80 -8.41 -4.98
C GLN A 49 -2.29 -7.79 -6.29
N LYS A 50 -2.97 -6.74 -6.78
CA LYS A 50 -2.55 -6.02 -7.98
C LYS A 50 -1.21 -5.31 -7.78
N ILE A 51 -0.95 -4.74 -6.61
CA ILE A 51 0.36 -4.16 -6.26
C ILE A 51 1.48 -5.20 -6.28
N LEU A 52 1.23 -6.38 -5.71
CA LEU A 52 2.19 -7.48 -5.76
C LEU A 52 2.50 -7.89 -7.20
N TRP A 53 1.50 -7.99 -8.07
CA TRP A 53 1.69 -8.31 -9.48
C TRP A 53 2.45 -7.23 -10.26
N MET A 54 2.18 -5.95 -10.02
CA MET A 54 2.97 -4.84 -10.59
C MET A 54 4.44 -4.91 -10.14
N CYS A 55 4.69 -5.40 -8.93
CA CYS A 55 6.04 -5.66 -8.42
C CYS A 55 6.63 -7.01 -8.87
N ARG A 56 5.95 -7.75 -9.76
CA ARG A 56 6.30 -9.11 -10.22
C ARG A 56 6.44 -10.15 -9.11
N ILE A 57 5.60 -10.02 -8.09
CA ILE A 57 5.51 -10.95 -6.97
C ILE A 57 4.23 -11.76 -7.14
N TYR A 58 4.36 -12.95 -7.74
CA TYR A 58 3.25 -13.85 -8.00
C TYR A 58 3.00 -14.76 -6.80
N ARG A 59 2.31 -14.22 -5.80
CA ARG A 59 1.82 -14.96 -4.64
C ARG A 59 0.42 -14.49 -4.28
N GLY A 60 -0.37 -15.34 -3.64
CA GLY A 60 -1.64 -14.93 -3.04
C GLY A 60 -1.45 -14.03 -1.83
N VAL A 61 -2.38 -13.09 -1.63
CA VAL A 61 -2.52 -12.35 -0.38
C VAL A 61 -2.99 -13.28 0.73
N LYS A 62 -2.26 -13.27 1.85
CA LYS A 62 -2.55 -14.10 3.02
C LYS A 62 -3.27 -13.29 4.10
N ASN A 63 -3.44 -13.87 5.29
CA ASN A 63 -3.96 -13.14 6.44
C ASN A 63 -3.01 -12.01 6.88
N TRP A 64 -3.56 -11.08 7.67
CA TRP A 64 -2.85 -9.89 8.16
C TRP A 64 -1.50 -10.22 8.82
N SER A 65 -1.45 -11.21 9.69
CA SER A 65 -0.24 -11.58 10.44
C SER A 65 0.88 -12.08 9.52
N GLU A 66 0.54 -12.89 8.53
CA GLU A 66 1.49 -13.38 7.53
C GLU A 66 1.95 -12.28 6.57
N GLU A 67 1.03 -11.42 6.12
CA GLU A 67 1.35 -10.26 5.29
C GLU A 67 2.26 -9.27 6.02
N LEU A 68 1.99 -9.00 7.30
CA LEU A 68 2.82 -8.12 8.11
C LEU A 68 4.22 -8.71 8.31
N ARG A 69 4.33 -10.01 8.60
CA ARG A 69 5.62 -10.71 8.70
C ARG A 69 6.39 -10.63 7.39
N TRP A 70 5.70 -10.87 6.28
CA TRP A 70 6.28 -10.75 4.95
C TRP A 70 6.77 -9.32 4.68
N ALA A 71 5.94 -8.31 4.95
CA ALA A 71 6.26 -6.90 4.77
C ALA A 71 7.49 -6.50 5.61
N VAL A 72 7.54 -6.88 6.89
CA VAL A 72 8.71 -6.61 7.75
C VAL A 72 9.99 -7.24 7.20
N SER A 73 9.91 -8.39 6.52
CA SER A 73 11.07 -9.04 5.90
C SER A 73 11.50 -8.39 4.57
N LYS A 74 10.55 -8.04 3.70
CA LYS A 74 10.81 -7.63 2.31
C LYS A 74 10.91 -6.12 2.10
N LEU A 75 10.35 -5.32 2.99
CA LEU A 75 10.39 -3.86 2.94
C LEU A 75 11.68 -3.27 3.53
N LYS A 76 12.59 -4.11 4.02
CA LYS A 76 13.88 -3.70 4.60
C LYS A 76 14.96 -3.54 3.52
N GLY A 77 15.89 -2.63 3.79
CA GLY A 77 17.06 -2.39 2.93
C GLY A 77 16.89 -1.24 1.92
N LYS A 78 17.93 -1.06 1.12
CA LYS A 78 18.09 0.04 0.13
C LYS A 78 17.87 -0.40 -1.32
N ALA A 79 17.58 -1.68 -1.56
CA ALA A 79 17.29 -2.16 -2.92
C ALA A 79 16.05 -1.43 -3.46
N LEU A 80 16.08 -1.02 -4.73
CA LEU A 80 15.01 -0.23 -5.34
C LEU A 80 13.63 -0.90 -5.16
N ILE A 81 13.55 -2.22 -5.39
CA ILE A 81 12.31 -2.98 -5.18
C ILE A 81 11.80 -2.92 -3.74
N ALA A 82 12.69 -2.93 -2.74
CA ALA A 82 12.29 -2.79 -1.33
C ALA A 82 11.79 -1.36 -1.04
N ILE A 83 12.36 -0.34 -1.69
CA ILE A 83 11.88 1.04 -1.61
C ILE A 83 10.50 1.16 -2.27
N ILE A 84 10.33 0.65 -3.48
CA ILE A 84 9.05 0.66 -4.23
C ILE A 84 7.96 -0.03 -3.42
N LEU A 85 8.21 -1.27 -2.97
CA LEU A 85 7.23 -2.00 -2.16
C LEU A 85 6.89 -1.26 -0.86
N ARG A 86 7.85 -0.57 -0.24
CA ARG A 86 7.60 0.18 0.99
C ARG A 86 6.74 1.41 0.73
N LEU A 87 7.00 2.11 -0.38
CA LEU A 87 6.15 3.22 -0.82
C LEU A 87 4.74 2.73 -1.15
N ALA A 88 4.63 1.65 -1.94
CA ALA A 88 3.36 1.07 -2.34
C ALA A 88 2.54 0.55 -1.15
N TRP A 89 3.18 -0.10 -0.17
CA TRP A 89 2.53 -0.53 1.08
C TRP A 89 1.99 0.64 1.91
N ASN A 90 2.76 1.73 2.03
CA ASN A 90 2.28 2.91 2.77
C ASN A 90 1.15 3.62 2.00
N ALA A 91 1.26 3.71 0.67
CA ALA A 91 0.25 4.32 -0.18
C ALA A 91 -1.05 3.51 -0.18
N SER A 92 -0.99 2.18 -0.26
CA SER A 92 -2.19 1.32 -0.23
C SER A 92 -2.96 1.47 1.08
N ILE A 93 -2.26 1.41 2.21
CA ILE A 93 -2.86 1.61 3.53
C ILE A 93 -3.54 2.98 3.62
N TYR A 94 -2.87 4.04 3.12
CA TYR A 94 -3.43 5.38 3.13
C TYR A 94 -4.68 5.49 2.25
N GLN A 95 -4.64 4.99 1.01
CA GLN A 95 -5.79 5.07 0.11
C GLN A 95 -6.97 4.24 0.62
N ILE A 96 -6.73 3.03 1.14
CA ILE A 96 -7.79 2.21 1.75
C ILE A 96 -8.46 2.98 2.90
N TRP A 97 -7.66 3.61 3.78
CA TRP A 97 -8.21 4.42 4.87
C TRP A 97 -8.96 5.67 4.36
N LYS A 98 -8.47 6.32 3.31
CA LYS A 98 -9.13 7.46 2.67
C LYS A 98 -10.48 7.04 2.08
N GLU A 99 -10.54 5.92 1.36
CA GLU A 99 -11.77 5.39 0.79
C GLU A 99 -12.77 5.02 1.85
N TRP A 100 -12.31 4.37 2.92
CA TRP A 100 -13.13 4.05 4.07
C TRP A 100 -13.77 5.32 4.69
N ASN A 101 -12.98 6.37 4.92
CA ASN A 101 -13.51 7.65 5.41
C ASN A 101 -14.50 8.29 4.42
N SER A 102 -14.20 8.23 3.13
CA SER A 102 -15.05 8.79 2.08
C SER A 102 -16.41 8.10 2.06
N LYS A 103 -16.44 6.76 2.14
CA LYS A 103 -17.69 6.01 2.26
C LYS A 103 -18.43 6.32 3.56
N MET A 104 -17.72 6.40 4.68
CA MET A 104 -18.33 6.68 6.00
C MET A 104 -18.98 8.05 6.10
N PHE A 105 -18.29 9.10 5.66
CA PHE A 105 -18.68 10.47 5.94
C PHE A 105 -19.24 11.22 4.73
N GLN A 106 -19.01 10.71 3.51
CA GLN A 106 -19.40 11.39 2.27
C GLN A 106 -20.24 10.50 1.34
N HIS A 107 -20.45 9.22 1.66
CA HIS A 107 -21.16 8.24 0.83
C HIS A 107 -20.68 8.19 -0.63
N LYS A 108 -19.39 8.46 -0.86
CA LYS A 108 -18.74 8.37 -2.17
C LYS A 108 -17.92 7.09 -2.24
N GLU A 109 -17.90 6.48 -3.42
CA GLU A 109 -17.16 5.25 -3.69
C GLU A 109 -16.28 5.43 -4.93
N GLU A 110 -14.97 5.26 -4.77
CA GLU A 110 -14.06 5.12 -5.90
C GLU A 110 -13.87 3.65 -6.27
N LYS A 111 -13.75 3.39 -7.58
CA LYS A 111 -13.46 2.04 -8.08
C LYS A 111 -12.02 1.66 -7.72
N THR A 112 -11.78 0.36 -7.51
CA THR A 112 -10.43 -0.20 -7.27
C THR A 112 -9.38 0.30 -8.26
N THR A 113 -9.76 0.52 -9.53
CA THR A 113 -8.87 1.05 -10.57
C THR A 113 -8.40 2.47 -10.28
N GLN A 114 -9.27 3.36 -9.81
CA GLN A 114 -8.91 4.75 -9.47
C GLN A 114 -7.96 4.79 -8.27
N VAL A 115 -8.24 3.98 -7.26
CA VAL A 115 -7.35 3.84 -6.10
C VAL A 115 -5.96 3.35 -6.50
N LEU A 116 -5.87 2.41 -7.44
CA LEU A 116 -4.59 1.92 -7.93
C LEU A 116 -3.79 3.01 -8.67
N GLU A 117 -4.45 3.84 -9.47
CA GLU A 117 -3.80 4.99 -10.12
C GLU A 117 -3.29 5.99 -9.07
N HIS A 118 -4.08 6.30 -8.04
CA HIS A 118 -3.62 7.14 -6.92
C HIS A 118 -2.41 6.55 -6.18
N ILE A 119 -2.32 5.21 -6.06
CA ILE A 119 -1.17 4.52 -5.47
C ILE A 119 0.04 4.62 -6.39
N LYS A 120 -0.14 4.42 -7.70
CA LYS A 120 0.93 4.56 -8.69
C LYS A 120 1.51 5.97 -8.68
N ASP A 121 0.67 6.99 -8.74
CA ASP A 121 1.09 8.39 -8.70
C ASP A 121 1.85 8.70 -7.40
N ALA A 122 1.35 8.23 -6.26
CA ALA A 122 2.04 8.41 -4.98
C ALA A 122 3.44 7.77 -4.97
N VAL A 123 3.59 6.58 -5.54
CA VAL A 123 4.89 5.90 -5.67
C VAL A 123 5.79 6.67 -6.64
N ARG A 124 5.28 7.04 -7.82
CA ARG A 124 5.99 7.79 -8.86
C ARG A 124 6.56 9.10 -8.35
N LEU A 125 5.72 9.93 -7.74
CA LEU A 125 6.12 11.23 -7.19
C LEU A 125 7.20 11.10 -6.11
N ARG A 126 7.10 10.06 -5.26
CA ARG A 126 8.10 9.78 -4.22
C ARG A 126 9.41 9.30 -4.81
N LEU A 127 9.38 8.45 -5.84
CA LEU A 127 10.59 8.00 -6.54
C LEU A 127 11.29 9.15 -7.26
N GLN A 128 10.55 10.06 -7.90
CA GLN A 128 11.11 11.27 -8.52
C GLN A 128 11.77 12.20 -7.49
N GLY A 129 11.18 12.33 -6.30
CA GLY A 129 11.80 13.06 -5.19
C GLY A 129 13.12 12.44 -4.75
N LEU A 130 13.20 11.10 -4.70
CA LEU A 130 14.41 10.37 -4.32
C LEU A 130 15.49 10.41 -5.40
N SER A 131 15.13 10.36 -6.69
CA SER A 131 16.10 10.43 -7.79
C SER A 131 16.76 11.81 -7.88
N ARG A 132 16.03 12.89 -7.57
CA ARG A 132 16.60 14.25 -7.46
C ARG A 132 17.64 14.35 -6.34
N ILE A 133 17.47 13.62 -5.24
CA ILE A 133 18.43 13.55 -4.13
C ILE A 133 19.64 12.67 -4.51
N ALA A 134 19.40 11.56 -5.22
CA ALA A 134 20.46 10.65 -5.67
C ALA A 134 21.28 11.17 -6.86
N ALA A 135 20.81 12.21 -7.55
CA ALA A 135 21.57 12.95 -8.56
C ALA A 135 22.69 13.83 -7.95
N ASP A 136 22.82 13.85 -6.62
CA ASP A 136 24.03 14.33 -5.94
C ASP A 136 25.25 13.50 -6.40
N PRO A 137 26.31 14.14 -6.94
CA PRO A 137 27.51 13.47 -7.45
C PRO A 137 28.15 12.45 -6.49
N ALA A 138 27.90 12.55 -5.18
CA ALA A 138 28.41 11.62 -4.19
C ALA A 138 27.79 10.19 -4.27
N ALA A 139 26.54 10.06 -4.72
CA ALA A 139 25.79 8.79 -4.70
C ALA A 139 25.96 7.94 -5.98
N ILE A 140 26.49 8.52 -7.05
CA ILE A 140 26.56 7.91 -8.39
C ILE A 140 27.62 6.79 -8.49
N ARG A 141 28.61 6.75 -7.60
CA ARG A 141 29.72 5.78 -7.63
C ARG A 141 29.31 4.33 -7.37
N ASP A 142 28.20 4.07 -6.69
CA ASP A 142 27.79 2.71 -6.30
C ASP A 142 26.90 1.99 -7.32
N ALA A 143 26.42 2.68 -8.37
CA ALA A 143 25.33 2.21 -9.22
C ALA A 143 25.75 1.33 -10.42
N TYR A 144 27.05 1.18 -10.72
CA TYR A 144 27.51 0.58 -11.99
C TYR A 144 27.66 -0.96 -12.01
N ILE A 145 27.51 -1.65 -10.87
CA ILE A 145 27.85 -3.09 -10.77
C ILE A 145 26.66 -4.06 -11.01
N TYR A 146 25.42 -3.59 -11.16
CA TYR A 146 24.20 -4.43 -11.03
C TYR A 146 23.36 -4.65 -12.32
N GLY A 147 23.98 -5.05 -13.44
CA GLY A 147 23.35 -5.16 -14.76
C GLY A 147 22.06 -6.00 -14.87
N CYS A 148 21.95 -7.13 -14.17
CA CYS A 148 20.74 -8.00 -14.26
C CYS A 148 19.58 -7.51 -13.36
N LYS A 149 19.88 -6.91 -12.20
CA LYS A 149 18.86 -6.29 -11.32
C LYS A 149 18.29 -5.00 -11.91
N LYS A 150 19.07 -4.30 -12.74
CA LYS A 150 18.66 -3.04 -13.38
C LYS A 150 17.51 -3.25 -14.36
N GLN A 151 17.50 -4.35 -15.13
CA GLN A 151 16.43 -4.66 -16.08
C GLN A 151 15.08 -4.95 -15.40
N LEU A 152 15.09 -5.81 -14.36
CA LEU A 152 13.88 -6.13 -13.58
C LEU A 152 13.34 -4.90 -12.86
N ASN A 153 14.23 -4.08 -12.28
CA ASN A 153 13.90 -2.83 -11.65
C ASN A 153 13.33 -1.79 -12.63
N CYS A 154 13.88 -1.69 -13.86
CA CYS A 154 13.34 -0.82 -14.91
C CYS A 154 11.92 -1.23 -15.31
N CYS A 155 11.65 -2.54 -15.44
CA CYS A 155 10.30 -2.99 -15.74
C CYS A 155 9.31 -2.71 -14.61
N ILE A 156 9.72 -2.90 -13.34
CA ILE A 156 8.84 -2.61 -12.20
C ILE A 156 8.60 -1.11 -12.10
N VAL A 157 9.63 -0.28 -12.28
CA VAL A 157 9.45 1.18 -12.33
C VAL A 157 8.50 1.59 -13.46
N ALA A 158 8.52 0.92 -14.61
CA ALA A 158 7.60 1.20 -15.71
C ALA A 158 6.11 0.89 -15.40
N GLU A 159 5.82 -0.08 -14.53
CA GLU A 159 4.45 -0.36 -14.09
C GLU A 159 3.89 0.74 -13.15
N PHE A 160 4.78 1.54 -12.55
CA PHE A 160 4.46 2.64 -11.64
C PHE A 160 4.72 4.04 -12.24
N CYS A 161 5.26 4.14 -13.46
CA CYS A 161 5.59 5.41 -14.14
C CYS A 161 4.67 5.63 -15.34
#